data_AF-A0A1C6JMK1-F1
#
_entry.id   AF-A0A1C6JMK1-F1
#
_cell.length_a   1.000
_cell.length_b   1.000
_cell.length_c   1.000
_cell.angle_alpha   90.00
_cell.angle_beta   90.00
_cell.angle_gamma   90.00
#
_symmetry.space_group_name_H-M   'P 1'
#
loop_
_entity.id
_entity.type
_entity.pdbx_description
1 polymer ?
#
loop_
_entity_poly.entity_id
_entity_poly.type
_entity_poly.pdbx_seq_one_letter_code
_entity_poly.pdbx_strand_id
1 'polypeptide(L)' 'MVKNKLKEIRMTKYMMNSNEFCKMIGISPSTYSQIETNKQQGNIETILKISKALNLKVEDIWYLED' A
#
# COMPACT_ATOMS: atom_id res chain seq x y z
N MET A 1 5.85 -16.00 0.01
CA MET A 1 6.41 -14.62 -0.18
C MET A 1 5.50 -13.58 0.47
N VAL A 2 6.01 -12.41 0.91
CA VAL A 2 5.13 -11.33 1.41
C VAL A 2 4.36 -10.70 0.25
N LYS A 3 3.05 -10.53 0.41
CA LYS A 3 2.17 -9.83 -0.53
C LYS A 3 1.35 -8.74 0.18
N ASN A 4 0.68 -7.89 -0.60
CA ASN A 4 -0.20 -6.84 -0.08
C ASN A 4 -1.58 -6.76 -0.77
N LYS A 5 -2.49 -6.05 -0.11
CA LYS A 5 -3.87 -5.77 -0.54
C LYS A 5 -4.09 -4.31 -0.96
N LEU A 6 -3.04 -3.55 -1.27
CA LEU A 6 -3.16 -2.10 -1.53
C LEU A 6 -4.08 -1.79 -2.71
N LYS A 7 -4.04 -2.61 -3.76
CA LYS A 7 -4.92 -2.46 -4.93
C LYS A 7 -6.39 -2.62 -4.55
N GLU A 8 -6.69 -3.67 -3.78
CA GLU A 8 -8.05 -3.94 -3.30
C GLU A 8 -8.53 -2.81 -2.39
N ILE A 9 -7.71 -2.39 -1.42
CA ILE A 9 -8.02 -1.28 -0.50
C ILE A 9 -8.30 0.01 -1.28
N ARG A 10 -7.43 0.36 -2.25
CA ARG A 10 -7.60 1.56 -3.07
C ARG A 10 -8.90 1.52 -3.88
N MET A 11 -9.23 0.38 -4.50
CA MET A 11 -10.40 0.27 -5.37
C MET A 11 -11.72 0.12 -4.61
N THR A 12 -11.72 -0.48 -3.41
CA THR A 12 -12.93 -0.75 -2.63
C THR A 12 -13.24 0.32 -1.60
N LYS A 13 -12.25 0.76 -0.81
CA LYS A 13 -12.46 1.71 0.29
C LYS A 13 -12.38 3.17 -0.14
N TYR A 14 -11.48 3.47 -1.07
CA TYR A 14 -11.19 4.86 -1.45
C TYR A 14 -11.71 5.23 -2.84
N MET A 15 -11.85 4.25 -3.74
CA MET A 15 -12.30 4.46 -5.13
C MET A 15 -11.48 5.55 -5.87
N MET A 16 -10.18 5.62 -5.58
CA MET A 16 -9.27 6.61 -6.14
C MET A 16 -8.38 6.04 -7.24
N ASN A 17 -8.00 6.89 -8.19
CA ASN A 17 -6.91 6.54 -9.10
C ASN A 17 -5.57 6.50 -8.35
N SER A 18 -4.56 5.85 -8.92
CA SER A 18 -3.29 5.65 -8.22
C SER A 18 -2.61 6.96 -7.83
N ASN A 19 -2.72 8.02 -8.64
CA ASN A 19 -2.08 9.31 -8.36
C ASN A 19 -2.74 10.04 -7.18
N GLU A 20 -4.07 10.04 -7.10
CA GLU A 20 -4.82 10.59 -5.96
C GLU A 20 -4.51 9.82 -4.68
N PHE A 21 -4.51 8.50 -4.77
CA PHE A 21 -4.21 7.64 -3.62
C PHE A 21 -2.79 7.90 -3.10
N CYS A 22 -1.80 8.00 -4.00
CA CYS A 22 -0.42 8.33 -3.67
C CYS A 22 -0.28 9.65 -2.91
N LYS A 23 -0.99 10.70 -3.36
CA LYS A 23 -1.01 12.00 -2.69
C LYS A 23 -1.61 11.90 -1.28
N MET A 24 -2.68 11.12 -1.11
CA MET A 24 -3.34 10.92 0.19
C MET A 24 -2.45 10.17 1.19
N ILE A 25 -1.74 9.12 0.76
CA ILE A 25 -0.85 8.36 1.63
C ILE A 25 0.57 8.94 1.76
N GLY A 26 0.88 10.02 1.02
CA GLY A 26 2.19 10.68 1.05
C GLY A 26 3.33 9.83 0.47
N ILE A 27 3.05 9.00 -0.54
CA ILE A 27 4.05 8.13 -1.20
C ILE A 27 4.18 8.52 -2.67
N SER A 28 5.40 8.47 -3.21
CA SER A 28 5.64 8.72 -4.64
C SER A 28 4.94 7.65 -5.52
N PRO A 29 4.36 8.02 -6.68
CA PRO A 29 3.70 7.07 -7.59
C PRO A 29 4.56 5.88 -8.02
N SER A 30 5.87 6.11 -8.24
CA SER A 30 6.82 5.06 -8.60
C SER A 30 6.95 4.01 -7.49
N THR A 31 7.25 4.44 -6.26
CA THR A 31 7.33 3.57 -5.08
C THR A 31 6.02 2.82 -4.85
N TYR A 32 4.88 3.53 -4.89
CA TYR A 32 3.57 2.92 -4.71
C TYR A 32 3.30 1.83 -5.76
N SER A 33 3.57 2.09 -7.04
CA SER A 33 3.34 1.13 -8.12
C SER A 33 4.14 -0.16 -7.92
N GLN A 34 5.40 -0.06 -7.51
CA GLN A 34 6.24 -1.22 -7.22
C GLN A 34 5.71 -2.02 -6.03
N ILE A 35 5.15 -1.35 -5.01
CA ILE A 35 4.53 -2.00 -3.86
C ILE A 35 3.22 -2.66 -4.25
N GLU A 36 2.29 -1.92 -4.86
CA GLU A 36 0.98 -2.42 -5.28
C GLU A 36 1.08 -3.67 -6.18
N THR A 37 2.12 -3.73 -7.03
CA THR A 37 2.38 -4.86 -7.93
C THR A 37 3.22 -5.98 -7.31
N ASN A 38 3.54 -5.90 -6.01
CA ASN A 38 4.38 -6.85 -5.28
C ASN A 38 5.81 -7.02 -5.83
N LYS A 39 6.31 -6.08 -6.63
CA LYS A 39 7.71 -6.07 -7.10
C LYS A 39 8.69 -5.77 -5.96
N GLN A 40 8.26 -4.97 -4.99
CA GLN A 40 8.93 -4.73 -3.71
C GLN A 40 7.87 -4.56 -2.62
N GLN A 41 8.21 -4.72 -1.34
CA GLN A 41 7.25 -4.46 -0.26
C GLN A 41 7.39 -3.06 0.37
N GLY A 42 8.49 -2.38 0.05
CA GLY A 42 8.91 -1.19 0.79
C GLY A 42 9.71 -1.57 2.04
N ASN A 43 10.43 -0.60 2.59
CA ASN A 43 11.09 -0.76 3.87
C ASN A 43 10.09 -0.58 5.02
N ILE A 44 10.52 -0.90 6.25
CA ILE A 44 9.67 -0.80 7.46
C ILE A 44 9.07 0.61 7.61
N GLU A 45 9.84 1.66 7.32
CA GLU A 45 9.37 3.05 7.41
C GLU A 45 8.22 3.32 6.43
N THR A 46 8.32 2.84 5.19
CA THR A 46 7.29 3.01 4.15
C THR A 46 6.02 2.25 4.52
N ILE A 47 6.17 1.00 4.97
CA ILE A 47 5.05 0.16 5.42
C ILE A 47 4.30 0.84 6.57
N LEU A 48 5.02 1.36 7.57
CA LEU A 48 4.44 2.07 8.71
C LEU A 48 3.77 3.40 8.31
N LYS A 49 4.37 4.16 7.39
CA LYS A 49 3.77 5.40 6.86
C LYS A 49 2.43 5.12 6.17
N ILE A 50 2.39 4.10 5.32
CA ILE A 50 1.16 3.70 4.61
C ILE A 50 0.11 3.20 5.60
N SER A 51 0.48 2.31 6.53
CA SER A 51 -0.41 1.81 7.58
C SER A 51 -1.03 2.95 8.40
N LYS A 52 -0.21 3.93 8.80
CA LYS A 52 -0.66 5.12 9.53
C LYS A 52 -1.60 6.00 8.68
N ALA A 53 -1.27 6.23 7.41
CA ALA A 53 -2.09 7.05 6.52
C ALA A 53 -3.47 6.42 6.23
N LEU A 54 -3.52 5.08 6.15
CA LEU A 54 -4.76 4.34 5.93
C LEU A 54 -5.54 4.07 7.22
N ASN A 55 -4.95 4.33 8.38
CA ASN A 55 -5.48 3.95 9.69
C ASN A 55 -5.86 2.45 9.76
N LEU A 56 -4.98 1.61 9.22
CA LEU A 56 -5.10 0.14 9.21
C LEU A 56 -3.83 -0.46 9.79
N LYS A 57 -3.91 -1.64 10.39
CA LYS A 57 -2.71 -2.32 10.84
C LYS A 57 -1.92 -2.85 9.64
N VAL A 58 -0.61 -3.05 9.83
CA VAL A 58 0.25 -3.66 8.81
C VAL A 58 -0.29 -5.02 8.37
N GLU A 59 -0.77 -5.84 9.31
CA GLU A 59 -1.38 -7.16 9.06
C GLU A 59 -2.69 -7.12 8.26
N ASP A 60 -3.39 -5.99 8.23
CA ASP A 60 -4.59 -5.81 7.40
C ASP A 60 -4.23 -5.56 5.93
N ILE A 61 -3.03 -5.04 5.67
CA ILE A 61 -2.56 -4.62 4.36
C ILE A 61 -1.60 -5.65 3.76
N TRP A 62 -0.65 -6.17 4.54
CA TRP A 62 0.36 -7.14 4.13
C TRP A 62 0.13 -8.49 4.78
N TYR A 63 0.41 -9.55 4.02
CA TYR A 63 0.25 -10.94 4.46
C TYR A 63 1.36 -11.82 3.89
N LEU A 64 1.58 -12.97 4.54
CA LEU A 64 2.44 -14.02 4.02
C LEU A 64 1.59 -14.93 3.13
N GLU A 65 2.01 -15.10 1.88
CA GLU A 65 1.49 -16.14 0.99
C GLU A 65 2.46 -17.32 1.02
N ASP A 66 1.95 -18.53 1.19
CA ASP A 66 2.75 -19.77 1.16
C ASP A 66 3.25 -20.11 -0.24
#